data_AF-A0A0C2GTF8-F1
#
_entry.id   AF-A0A0C2GTF8-F1
#
_cell.length_a   1.000
_cell.length_b   1.000
_cell.length_c   1.000
_cell.angle_alpha   90.00
_cell.angle_beta   90.00
_cell.angle_gamma   90.00
#
_symmetry.space_group_name_H-M   'P 1'
#
loop_
_entity.id
_entity.type
_entity.pdbx_description
1 polymer ?
#
loop_
_entity_poly.entity_id
_entity_poly.type
_entity_poly.pdbx_seq_one_letter_code
_entity_poly.pdbx_strand_id
1 'polypeptide(L)'
;MPTIQLSDRNLEIPIERGVQQGDTISPKLFTAALQYAMSEVDWKDEGYLIDWKKISNLLFADDIVLVANNTTEMEAMINELNVAGMEIGLEMNMPKRKKW
;
A
#
# COMPACT_ATOMS: atom_id res chain seq x y z
N MET A 1 9.62 18.27 -13.33
CA MET A 1 8.43 18.85 -12.67
C MET A 1 7.34 18.93 -13.72
N PRO A 2 6.09 18.53 -13.42
CA PRO A 2 5.01 18.64 -14.36
C PRO A 2 4.70 20.11 -14.63
N THR A 3 4.58 20.46 -15.91
CA THR A 3 4.29 21.81 -16.38
C THR A 3 3.08 21.75 -17.29
N ILE A 4 2.08 22.61 -17.04
CA ILE A 4 0.96 22.78 -17.96
C ILE A 4 1.23 24.02 -18.81
N GLN A 5 1.19 23.86 -20.12
CA GLN A 5 1.14 24.99 -21.06
C GLN A 5 -0.31 25.43 -21.24
N LEU A 6 -0.61 26.64 -20.79
CA LEU A 6 -1.85 27.34 -21.12
C LEU A 6 -1.49 28.54 -21.99
N SER A 7 -1.74 28.40 -23.29
CA SER A 7 -1.31 29.37 -24.31
C SER A 7 0.19 29.65 -24.21
N ASP A 8 0.57 30.89 -23.87
CA ASP A 8 1.96 31.34 -23.80
C ASP A 8 2.55 31.26 -22.38
N ARG A 9 1.83 30.66 -21.43
CA ARG A 9 2.23 30.58 -20.01
C ARG A 9 2.54 29.13 -19.62
N ASN A 10 3.73 28.96 -19.04
CA ASN A 10 4.11 27.73 -18.34
C ASN A 10 3.73 27.86 -16.87
N LEU A 11 2.85 26.98 -16.40
CA LEU A 11 2.55 26.83 -14.98
C LEU A 11 3.25 25.59 -14.44
N GLU A 12 4.17 25.77 -13.51
CA GLU A 12 4.78 24.67 -12.76
C GLU A 12 3.83 24.19 -11.67
N ILE A 13 3.64 22.87 -11.60
CA ILE A 13 2.84 22.25 -10.53
C ILE A 13 3.80 21.54 -9.58
N PRO A 14 3.95 22.00 -8.33
CA PRO A 14 4.75 21.29 -7.34
C PRO A 14 4.10 19.93 -7.04
N ILE A 15 4.90 18.88 -7.07
CA ILE A 15 4.47 17.54 -6.61
C ILE A 15 4.80 17.46 -5.12
N GLU A 16 3.78 17.31 -4.29
CA GLU A 16 3.97 17.15 -2.84
C GLU A 16 4.12 15.68 -2.43
N ARG A 17 3.41 14.77 -3.12
CA ARG A 17 3.39 13.32 -2.85
C ARG A 17 3.24 12.51 -4.12
N GLY A 18 3.80 11.31 -4.12
CA GLY A 18 3.70 10.34 -5.21
C GLY A 18 5.02 10.09 -5.93
N VAL A 19 5.01 9.08 -6.80
CA VAL A 19 6.15 8.70 -7.64
C VAL A 19 5.81 8.97 -9.11
N GLN A 20 6.83 9.19 -9.95
CA GLN A 20 6.61 9.48 -11.37
C GLN A 20 6.19 8.21 -12.12
N GLN A 21 5.00 8.20 -12.72
CA GLN A 21 4.59 7.08 -13.57
C GLN A 21 5.45 6.98 -14.83
N GLY A 22 5.78 5.76 -15.23
CA GLY A 22 6.66 5.49 -16.39
C GLY A 22 8.16 5.65 -16.10
N ASP A 23 8.53 6.06 -14.89
CA ASP A 23 9.91 6.04 -14.44
C ASP A 23 10.32 4.64 -13.94
N THR A 24 11.56 4.24 -14.22
CA THR A 24 12.06 2.89 -13.91
C THR A 24 12.34 2.65 -12.42
N ILE A 25 12.52 3.71 -11.63
CA ILE A 25 12.84 3.64 -10.19
C ILE A 25 11.55 3.74 -9.35
N SER A 26 10.54 4.45 -9.83
CA SER A 26 9.24 4.62 -9.16
C SER A 26 8.62 3.34 -8.60
N PRO A 27 8.60 2.18 -9.31
CA PRO A 27 8.07 0.94 -8.74
C PRO A 27 8.81 0.50 -7.48
N LYS A 28 10.15 0.61 -7.48
CA LYS A 28 10.96 0.21 -6.32
C LYS A 28 10.75 1.13 -5.12
N LEU A 29 10.63 2.43 -5.36
CA LEU A 29 10.33 3.40 -4.30
C LEU A 29 8.96 3.15 -3.68
N PHE A 30 7.96 2.89 -4.52
CA PHE A 30 6.62 2.55 -4.06
C PHE A 30 6.60 1.26 -3.24
N THR A 31 7.22 0.18 -3.75
CA THR A 31 7.33 -1.08 -3.01
C THR A 31 8.10 -0.92 -1.70
N ALA A 32 9.15 -0.09 -1.64
CA ALA A 32 9.90 0.16 -0.41
C ALA A 32 9.04 0.88 0.64
N ALA A 33 8.27 1.89 0.24
CA ALA A 33 7.32 2.55 1.13
C ALA A 33 6.25 1.58 1.64
N LEU A 34 5.77 0.69 0.76
CA LEU A 34 4.79 -0.33 1.11
C LEU A 34 5.33 -1.36 2.12
N GLN A 35 6.57 -1.81 1.92
CA GLN A 35 7.27 -2.69 2.86
C GLN A 35 7.46 -2.03 4.22
N TYR A 36 7.75 -0.73 4.25
CA TYR A 36 7.83 0.04 5.49
C TYR A 36 6.49 0.07 6.23
N ALA A 37 5.37 0.41 5.58
CA ALA A 37 4.05 0.37 6.24
C ALA A 37 3.70 -1.04 6.76
N MET A 38 4.14 -2.08 6.07
CA MET A 38 3.97 -3.47 6.51
C MET A 38 4.84 -3.86 7.70
N SER A 39 5.99 -3.21 7.93
CA SER A 39 6.80 -3.48 9.11
C SER A 39 6.24 -2.86 10.39
N GLU A 40 5.36 -1.86 10.26
CA GLU A 40 4.74 -1.18 11.39
C GLU A 40 3.53 -1.94 11.99
N VAL A 41 3.04 -2.99 11.31
CA VAL A 41 1.94 -3.84 11.80
C VAL A 41 2.47 -5.17 12.34
N ASP A 42 2.12 -5.51 13.57
CA ASP A 42 2.53 -6.77 14.22
C ASP A 42 1.45 -7.83 14.06
N TRP A 43 1.62 -8.72 13.07
CA TRP A 43 0.68 -9.79 12.76
C TRP A 43 1.20 -11.20 13.10
N LYS A 44 1.89 -11.35 14.24
CA LYS A 44 2.44 -12.64 14.67
C LYS A 44 1.36 -13.67 15.01
N ASP A 45 0.20 -13.21 15.47
CA ASP A 45 -0.90 -14.07 15.92
C ASP A 45 -2.09 -14.10 14.96
N GLU A 46 -2.02 -13.33 13.89
CA GLU A 46 -3.04 -13.20 12.86
C GLU A 46 -2.70 -14.07 11.66
N GLY A 47 -3.72 -14.41 10.88
CA GLY A 47 -3.54 -15.13 9.63
C GLY A 47 -3.68 -16.63 9.73
N TYR A 48 -3.61 -17.28 8.57
CA TYR A 48 -4.01 -18.67 8.41
C TYR A 48 -2.86 -19.63 8.76
N LEU A 49 -3.17 -20.68 9.52
CA LEU A 49 -2.20 -21.68 9.94
C LEU A 49 -1.93 -22.70 8.83
N ILE A 50 -0.68 -22.74 8.34
CA ILE A 50 -0.19 -23.72 7.35
C ILE A 50 1.09 -24.34 7.90
N ASP A 51 1.14 -25.67 8.00
CA ASP A 51 2.31 -26.42 8.49
C ASP A 51 2.94 -25.81 9.75
N TRP A 52 2.09 -25.53 10.75
CA TRP A 52 2.47 -24.97 12.06
C TRP A 52 2.94 -23.52 12.05
N LYS A 53 2.82 -22.82 10.92
CA LYS A 53 3.17 -21.41 10.77
C LYS A 53 1.96 -20.58 10.34
N LYS A 54 1.74 -19.44 11.00
CA LYS A 54 0.74 -18.47 10.54
C LYS A 54 1.28 -17.67 9.37
N ILE A 55 0.47 -17.56 8.31
CA ILE A 55 0.72 -16.69 7.17
C ILE A 55 -0.34 -15.59 7.19
N SER A 56 0.09 -14.36 7.42
CA SER A 56 -0.78 -13.17 7.52
C SER A 56 -0.76 -12.30 6.27
N ASN A 57 0.36 -12.25 5.54
CA ASN A 57 0.49 -11.41 4.36
C ASN A 57 1.48 -11.97 3.34
N LEU A 58 1.29 -11.57 2.08
CA LEU A 58 2.22 -11.78 0.96
C LEU A 58 2.37 -10.45 0.22
N LEU A 59 3.62 -10.04 -0.03
CA LEU A 59 3.94 -8.87 -0.84
C LEU A 59 4.57 -9.32 -2.15
N PHE A 60 4.03 -8.86 -3.28
CA PHE A 60 4.63 -9.07 -4.59
C PHE A 60 4.51 -7.81 -5.45
N ALA A 61 5.65 -7.24 -5.84
CA ALA A 61 5.71 -5.95 -6.53
C ALA A 61 4.94 -4.85 -5.77
N ASP A 62 3.86 -4.33 -6.37
CA ASP A 62 2.94 -3.35 -5.81
C ASP A 62 1.65 -3.97 -5.23
N ASP A 63 1.50 -5.29 -5.31
CA ASP A 63 0.35 -6.03 -4.80
C ASP A 63 0.57 -6.58 -3.38
N ILE A 64 -0.48 -6.50 -2.57
CA ILE A 64 -0.56 -7.08 -1.23
C ILE A 64 -1.70 -8.08 -1.19
N VAL A 65 -1.42 -9.26 -0.64
CA VAL A 65 -2.45 -10.23 -0.25
C VAL A 65 -2.44 -10.35 1.27
N LEU A 66 -3.58 -10.07 1.90
CA LEU A 66 -3.81 -10.36 3.31
C LEU A 66 -4.50 -11.71 3.44
N VAL A 67 -4.12 -12.46 4.47
CA VAL A 67 -4.65 -13.78 4.77
C VAL A 67 -5.10 -13.76 6.22
N ALA A 68 -6.36 -14.15 6.45
CA ALA A 68 -6.98 -14.16 7.78
C ALA A 68 -7.79 -15.45 7.96
N ASN A 69 -7.97 -15.88 9.21
CA ASN A 69 -8.79 -17.03 9.60
C ASN A 69 -10.30 -16.76 9.49
N ASN A 70 -10.71 -15.50 9.62
CA ASN A 70 -12.11 -15.10 9.56
C ASN A 70 -12.27 -13.64 9.13
N THR A 71 -13.51 -13.24 8.84
CA THR A 71 -13.83 -11.89 8.35
C THR A 71 -13.53 -10.80 9.37
N THR A 72 -13.70 -11.08 10.67
CA THR A 72 -13.43 -10.09 11.74
C THR A 72 -11.93 -9.79 11.83
N GLU A 73 -11.08 -10.82 11.78
CA GLU A 73 -9.63 -10.66 11.73
C GLU A 73 -9.21 -9.93 10.45
N MET A 74 -9.78 -10.30 9.29
CA MET A 74 -9.53 -9.59 8.02
C MET A 74 -9.86 -8.09 8.12
N GLU A 75 -10.99 -7.73 8.74
CA GLU A 75 -11.38 -6.33 8.90
C GLU A 75 -10.45 -5.57 9.84
N ALA A 76 -9.97 -6.20 10.92
CA ALA A 76 -8.96 -5.64 11.79
C ALA A 76 -7.64 -5.38 11.04
N MET A 77 -7.10 -6.38 10.34
CA MET A 77 -5.86 -6.27 9.58
C MET A 77 -5.93 -5.19 8.50
N ILE A 78 -7.06 -5.07 7.79
CA ILE A 78 -7.26 -4.00 6.79
C ILE A 78 -7.23 -2.62 7.44
N ASN A 79 -7.86 -2.45 8.60
CA ASN A 79 -7.90 -1.18 9.30
C ASN A 79 -6.52 -0.78 9.83
N GLU A 80 -5.78 -1.72 10.42
CA GLU A 80 -4.41 -1.52 10.91
C GLU A 80 -3.48 -1.11 9.78
N LEU A 81 -3.53 -1.83 8.65
CA LEU A 81 -2.73 -1.49 7.48
C LEU A 81 -3.11 -0.13 6.89
N ASN A 82 -4.39 0.26 6.95
CA ASN A 82 -4.82 1.58 6.49
C ASN A 82 -4.24 2.69 7.37
N VAL A 83 -4.22 2.48 8.69
CA VAL A 83 -3.61 3.44 9.63
C VAL A 83 -2.11 3.56 9.35
N ALA A 84 -1.38 2.45 9.24
CA ALA A 84 0.05 2.46 8.93
C ALA A 84 0.36 3.10 7.55
N GLY A 85 -0.48 2.84 6.55
CA GLY A 85 -0.39 3.46 5.24
C GLY A 85 -0.56 4.99 5.29
N MET A 86 -1.54 5.47 6.07
CA MET A 86 -1.80 6.91 6.20
C MET A 86 -0.63 7.66 6.80
N GLU A 87 0.12 7.06 7.73
CA GLU A 87 1.32 7.65 8.33
C GLU A 87 2.43 7.93 7.32
N ILE A 88 2.51 7.13 6.25
CA ILE A 88 3.45 7.34 5.14
C ILE A 88 2.82 8.00 3.91
N GLY A 89 1.59 8.50 4.04
CA GLY A 89 0.90 9.21 2.97
C GLY A 89 0.30 8.31 1.87
N LEU A 90 0.10 7.02 2.16
CA LEU A 90 -0.69 6.10 1.35
C LEU A 90 -2.12 6.02 1.87
N GLU A 91 -3.09 5.95 0.97
CA GLU A 91 -4.51 5.78 1.32
C GLU A 91 -5.07 4.55 0.62
N MET A 92 -5.72 3.66 1.36
CA MET A 92 -6.30 2.46 0.79
C MET A 92 -7.66 2.75 0.16
N ASN A 93 -7.83 2.32 -1.09
CA ASN A 93 -9.09 2.42 -1.79
C ASN A 93 -10.06 1.30 -1.35
N MET A 94 -10.76 1.53 -0.23
CA MET A 94 -11.66 0.56 0.40
C MET A 94 -12.72 -0.04 -0.54
N PRO A 95 -13.37 0.71 -1.46
CA PRO A 95 -14.34 0.14 -2.40
C PRO A 95 -13.77 -0.85 -3.42
N LYS A 96 -12.47 -0.77 -3.75
CA LYS A 96 -11.83 -1.63 -4.77
C LYS A 96 -11.34 -2.98 -4.24
N ARG A 97 -11.55 -3.28 -2.95
CA ARG A 97 -11.11 -4.54 -2.35
C ARG A 97 -11.93 -5.72 -2.84
N LYS A 98 -11.26 -6.75 -3.38
CA LYS A 98 -11.89 -8.01 -3.77
C LYS A 98 -11.81 -8.98 -2.59
N LYS A 99 -12.98 -9.42 -2.09
CA LYS A 99 -13.09 -10.57 -1.19
C LYS A 99 -13.26 -11.80 -2.08
N TRP A 100 -12.32 -12.74 -2.03
CA TRP A 100 -12.41 -14.04 -2.72
C TRP A 100 -12.87 -15.10 -1.73
#